data_AF-A0A4Z2JCF8-F1
#
_entry.id   AF-A0A4Z2JCF8-F1
#
_cell.length_a   1.000
_cell.length_b   1.000
_cell.length_c   1.000
_cell.angle_alpha   90.00
_cell.angle_beta   90.00
_cell.angle_gamma   90.00
#
_symmetry.space_group_name_H-M   'P 1'
#
loop_
_entity.id
_entity.type
_entity.pdbx_description
1 polymer ?
#
loop_
_entity_poly.entity_id
_entity_poly.type
_entity_poly.pdbx_seq_one_letter_code
_entity_poly.pdbx_strand_id
1 'polypeptide(L)'
;MKMADKTVDRGPWTGCAVMFLQSLCPGVNLLSLFKDREQGKFIVFKVIKLTLIDSAGGLSGYEILKVHDADPFLGVEVKFEDVSACQQFLESYSSGAVRQSLSQHACRLLTLPQEFTVETQLKASAHILDLCLDKLELCLQHIHLSQPERLRDEEIDHLEEQLQTQARGPAPQPTPIIQEECPVPGNCFKFQNKVFEDRMLTAGDVQSFSNGVGRQWKHVGRALGKSCRALKSLDIDNLAYEYEREGLYEQAYQLLSRFIQAEGRAAKLSRLVKALEDCKLTSLAENILEPRE
;
A
#
# COMPACT_ATOMS: atom_id res chain seq x y z
N MET A 1 47.37 -33.76 29.75
CA MET A 1 46.10 -33.87 30.48
C MET A 1 45.22 -32.71 30.02
N LYS A 2 44.44 -32.92 28.95
CA LYS A 2 43.58 -31.90 28.34
C LYS A 2 42.34 -31.74 29.23
N MET A 3 42.11 -30.52 29.73
CA MET A 3 40.85 -30.17 30.36
C MET A 3 39.76 -30.22 29.29
N ALA A 4 38.73 -31.01 29.59
CA ALA A 4 37.54 -31.13 28.78
C ALA A 4 36.79 -29.80 28.80
N ASP A 5 36.79 -29.13 27.65
CA ASP A 5 35.85 -28.06 27.34
C ASP A 5 34.46 -28.69 27.33
N LYS A 6 33.69 -28.42 28.39
CA LYS A 6 32.28 -28.82 28.47
C LYS A 6 31.54 -27.92 27.51
N THR A 7 31.34 -28.40 26.29
CA THR A 7 30.35 -27.90 25.35
C THR A 7 28.99 -27.93 26.04
N VAL A 8 28.61 -26.80 26.64
CA VAL A 8 27.24 -26.51 27.03
C VAL A 8 26.45 -26.46 25.73
N ASP A 9 25.50 -27.37 25.64
CA ASP A 9 24.49 -27.47 24.59
C ASP A 9 23.83 -26.09 24.40
N ARG A 10 24.33 -25.30 23.43
CA ARG A 10 23.78 -23.98 23.13
C ARG A 10 22.56 -24.22 22.26
N GLY A 11 21.39 -24.20 22.88
CA GLY A 11 20.14 -23.96 22.16
C GLY A 11 20.25 -22.69 21.27
N PRO A 12 19.30 -22.50 20.35
CA PRO A 12 19.31 -21.31 19.49
C PRO A 12 19.38 -20.05 20.36
N TRP A 13 20.32 -19.15 20.04
CA TRP A 13 20.49 -17.92 20.80
C TRP A 13 19.25 -17.04 20.59
N THR A 14 18.62 -16.62 21.69
CA THR A 14 17.46 -15.73 21.67
C THR A 14 17.63 -14.65 22.73
N GLY A 15 17.06 -13.47 22.48
CA GLY A 15 17.03 -12.39 23.46
C GLY A 15 15.99 -11.35 23.10
N CYS A 16 15.66 -10.49 24.05
CA CYS A 16 14.62 -9.47 23.92
C CYS A 16 15.12 -8.13 24.44
N ALA A 17 14.82 -7.07 23.68
CA ALA A 17 15.08 -5.68 24.06
C ALA A 17 13.84 -4.83 23.79
N VAL A 18 13.70 -3.74 24.53
CA VAL A 18 12.66 -2.74 24.31
C VAL A 18 13.32 -1.43 23.91
N MET A 19 12.96 -0.93 22.74
CA MET A 19 13.35 0.39 22.26
C MET A 19 12.20 1.37 22.48
N PHE A 20 12.46 2.42 23.25
CA PHE A 20 11.52 3.50 23.54
C PHE A 20 11.77 4.65 22.59
N LEU A 21 10.72 5.13 21.92
CA LEU A 21 10.78 6.18 20.91
C LEU A 21 9.95 7.38 21.34
N GLN A 22 10.52 8.58 21.28
CA GLN A 22 9.80 9.83 21.52
C GLN A 22 10.11 10.85 20.43
N SER A 23 9.09 11.39 19.78
CA SER A 23 9.30 12.52 18.87
C SER A 23 9.52 13.79 19.67
N LEU A 24 10.52 14.56 19.27
CA LEU A 24 10.79 15.90 19.80
C LEU A 24 10.19 17.00 18.91
N CYS A 25 9.51 16.63 17.82
CA CYS A 25 8.91 17.57 16.88
C CYS A 25 7.57 18.11 17.40
N PRO A 26 7.38 19.43 17.46
CA PRO A 26 6.09 20.03 17.77
C PRO A 26 5.03 19.57 16.76
N GLY A 27 3.93 18.99 17.26
CA GLY A 27 2.80 18.54 16.43
C GLY A 27 2.91 17.11 15.91
N VAL A 28 4.00 16.39 16.18
CA VAL A 28 4.11 14.96 15.84
C VAL A 28 4.26 14.16 17.13
N ASN A 29 3.24 13.39 17.48
CA ASN A 29 3.30 12.49 18.63
C ASN A 29 3.20 11.04 18.12
N LEU A 30 4.30 10.28 18.22
CA LEU A 30 4.37 8.89 17.75
C LEU A 30 3.35 7.99 18.45
N LEU A 31 3.12 8.20 19.75
CA LEU A 31 2.16 7.44 20.52
C LEU A 31 0.72 7.72 20.08
N SER A 32 0.38 8.99 19.84
CA SER A 32 -0.93 9.38 19.29
C SER A 32 -1.14 8.84 17.88
N LEU A 33 -0.13 8.92 17.02
CA LEU A 33 -0.16 8.36 15.66
C LEU A 33 -0.32 6.84 15.69
N PHE A 34 0.33 6.14 16.63
CA PHE A 34 0.17 4.70 16.76
C PHE A 34 -1.21 4.31 17.29
N LYS A 35 -1.87 5.15 18.08
CA LYS A 35 -3.25 4.94 18.55
C LYS A 35 -4.31 5.23 17.48
N ASP A 36 -3.97 5.99 16.45
CA ASP A 36 -4.86 6.29 15.33
C ASP A 36 -5.23 5.00 14.55
N ARG A 37 -6.53 4.75 14.40
CA ARG A 37 -7.07 3.54 13.75
C ARG A 37 -7.15 3.66 12.22
N GLU A 38 -6.88 4.85 11.68
CA GLU A 38 -6.80 5.08 10.25
C GLU A 38 -5.42 4.61 9.72
N GLN A 39 -4.62 5.51 9.13
CA GLN A 39 -3.33 5.16 8.52
C GLN A 39 -2.13 5.41 9.44
N GLY A 40 -2.27 6.22 10.48
CA GLY A 40 -1.17 6.63 11.36
C GLY A 40 -0.41 5.44 11.96
N LYS A 41 -1.16 4.45 12.49
CA LYS A 41 -0.59 3.23 13.08
C LYS A 41 0.27 2.45 12.10
N PHE A 42 -0.27 2.16 10.92
CA PHE A 42 0.47 1.41 9.91
C PHE A 42 1.72 2.16 9.43
N ILE A 43 1.63 3.49 9.28
CA ILE A 43 2.80 4.30 8.90
C ILE A 43 3.87 4.25 9.99
N VAL A 44 3.52 4.42 11.26
CA VAL A 44 4.47 4.34 12.38
C VAL A 44 5.12 2.95 12.45
N PHE A 45 4.33 1.89 12.33
CA PHE A 45 4.86 0.52 12.27
C PHE A 45 5.84 0.33 11.10
N LYS A 46 5.48 0.80 9.89
CA LYS A 46 6.33 0.73 8.71
C LYS A 46 7.64 1.49 8.88
N VAL A 47 7.61 2.66 9.52
CA VAL A 47 8.82 3.43 9.87
C VAL A 47 9.73 2.62 10.80
N ILE A 48 9.16 2.01 11.86
CA ILE A 48 9.92 1.15 12.79
C ILE A 48 10.52 -0.06 12.06
N LYS A 49 9.72 -0.74 11.24
CA LYS A 49 10.16 -1.95 10.53
C LYS A 49 11.30 -1.65 9.55
N LEU A 50 11.19 -0.59 8.74
CA LEU A 50 12.27 -0.19 7.83
C LEU A 50 13.56 0.16 8.58
N THR A 51 13.43 0.86 9.72
CA THR A 51 14.58 1.19 10.57
C THR A 51 15.28 -0.06 11.08
N LEU A 52 14.52 -1.07 11.51
CA LEU A 52 15.09 -2.34 11.97
C LEU A 52 15.71 -3.14 10.82
N ILE A 53 15.16 -3.09 9.60
CA ILE A 53 15.77 -3.71 8.42
C ILE A 53 17.16 -3.13 8.16
N ASP A 54 17.28 -1.80 8.17
CA ASP A 54 18.55 -1.10 7.96
C ASP A 54 19.56 -1.40 9.08
N SER A 55 19.08 -1.51 10.32
CA SER A 55 19.93 -1.61 11.52
C SER A 55 20.35 -3.04 11.84
N ALA A 56 19.50 -4.03 11.58
CA ALA A 56 19.77 -5.45 11.87
C ALA A 56 20.33 -6.21 10.64
N GLY A 57 20.54 -5.52 9.52
CA GLY A 57 21.19 -6.08 8.32
C GLY A 57 20.28 -6.91 7.40
N GLY A 58 18.96 -6.80 7.52
CA GLY A 58 18.03 -7.51 6.64
C GLY A 58 16.63 -7.73 7.19
N LEU A 59 15.92 -8.68 6.60
CA LEU A 59 14.51 -9.01 6.93
C LEU A 59 14.37 -10.11 7.99
N SER A 60 15.48 -10.73 8.41
CA SER A 60 15.53 -11.90 9.29
C SER A 60 16.42 -11.67 10.51
N GLY A 61 16.33 -12.56 11.50
CA GLY A 61 17.15 -12.51 12.72
C GLY A 61 16.53 -11.68 13.86
N TYR A 62 15.40 -11.01 13.60
CA TYR A 62 14.61 -10.33 14.60
C TYR A 62 13.11 -10.39 14.30
N GLU A 63 12.32 -10.13 15.32
CA GLU A 63 10.88 -10.11 15.32
C GLU A 63 10.38 -8.98 16.23
N ILE A 64 9.48 -8.13 15.73
CA ILE A 64 8.77 -7.18 16.61
C ILE A 64 7.68 -8.01 17.32
N LEU A 65 7.73 -8.07 18.65
CA LEU A 65 6.72 -8.79 19.43
C LEU A 65 5.52 -7.90 19.72
N LYS A 66 5.77 -6.64 20.09
CA LYS A 66 4.74 -5.71 20.54
C LYS A 66 5.18 -4.27 20.34
N VAL A 67 4.22 -3.42 19.97
CA VAL A 67 4.35 -1.98 20.07
C VAL A 67 3.31 -1.50 21.08
N HIS A 68 3.75 -0.86 22.16
CA HIS A 68 2.89 -0.53 23.30
C HIS A 68 3.05 0.92 23.76
N ASP A 69 2.03 1.36 24.48
CA ASP A 69 2.01 2.65 25.15
C ASP A 69 2.95 2.63 26.36
N ALA A 70 3.96 3.52 26.32
CA ALA A 70 4.90 3.75 27.40
C ALA A 70 5.03 5.26 27.65
N ASP A 71 3.90 5.98 27.69
CA ASP A 71 3.81 7.44 27.79
C ASP A 71 4.91 8.07 28.68
N PRO A 72 5.68 9.05 28.16
CA PRO A 72 5.51 9.75 26.87
C PRO A 72 6.09 9.02 25.64
N PHE A 73 6.61 7.80 25.81
CA PHE A 73 7.27 7.03 24.76
C PHE A 73 6.33 6.05 24.06
N LEU A 74 6.73 5.65 22.85
CA LEU A 74 6.24 4.44 22.18
C LEU A 74 7.25 3.31 22.41
N GLY A 75 6.85 2.25 23.11
CA GLY A 75 7.70 1.11 23.41
C GLY A 75 7.62 0.04 22.31
N VAL A 76 8.76 -0.32 21.72
CA VAL A 76 8.89 -1.36 20.69
C VAL A 76 9.66 -2.53 21.28
N GLU A 77 8.96 -3.63 21.54
CA GLU A 77 9.55 -4.88 22.03
C GLU A 77 10.04 -5.72 20.85
N VAL A 78 11.35 -5.96 20.80
CA VAL A 78 12.03 -6.67 19.71
C VAL A 78 12.72 -7.91 20.27
N LYS A 79 12.37 -9.06 19.71
CA LYS A 79 13.04 -10.33 19.92
C LYS A 79 14.10 -10.51 18.84
N PHE A 80 15.29 -10.93 19.24
CA PHE A 80 16.35 -11.37 18.34
C PHE A 80 16.49 -12.88 18.41
N GLU A 81 16.60 -13.51 17.25
CA GLU A 81 16.81 -14.96 17.08
C GLU A 81 18.19 -15.27 16.52
N ASP A 82 18.93 -14.23 16.11
CA ASP A 82 20.29 -14.31 15.60
C ASP A 82 21.16 -13.30 16.35
N VAL A 83 22.25 -13.80 16.93
CA VAL A 83 23.23 -12.97 17.65
C VAL A 83 23.89 -11.95 16.71
N SER A 84 24.07 -12.31 15.44
CA SER A 84 24.69 -11.46 14.43
C SER A 84 23.81 -10.25 14.11
N ALA A 85 22.50 -10.48 13.93
CA ALA A 85 21.51 -9.42 13.73
C ALA A 85 21.41 -8.50 14.95
N CYS A 86 21.47 -9.07 16.17
CA CYS A 86 21.47 -8.28 17.40
C CYS A 86 22.73 -7.42 17.56
N GLN A 87 23.91 -7.99 17.26
CA GLN A 87 25.18 -7.27 17.27
C GLN A 87 25.14 -6.10 16.28
N GLN A 88 24.71 -6.34 15.04
CA GLN A 88 24.63 -5.30 14.02
C GLN A 88 23.65 -4.19 14.42
N PHE A 89 22.53 -4.55 15.04
CA PHE A 89 21.59 -3.59 15.59
C PHE A 89 22.23 -2.71 16.68
N LEU A 90 22.99 -3.29 17.62
CA LEU A 90 23.66 -2.56 18.70
C LEU A 90 24.76 -1.62 18.17
N GLU A 91 25.53 -2.05 17.17
CA GLU A 91 26.53 -1.23 16.49
C GLU A 91 25.86 -0.05 15.74
N SER A 92 24.73 -0.30 15.08
CA SER A 92 23.93 0.74 14.41
C SER A 92 23.28 1.69 15.41
N TYR A 93 22.88 1.19 16.58
CA TYR A 93 22.29 1.99 17.64
C TYR A 93 23.33 2.93 18.28
N SER A 94 24.48 2.38 18.67
CA SER A 94 25.57 3.13 19.31
C SER A 94 26.21 4.19 18.41
N SER A 95 26.29 3.95 17.11
CA SER A 95 26.75 4.93 16.13
C SER A 95 25.72 6.03 15.80
N GLY A 96 24.47 5.88 16.26
CA GLY A 96 23.38 6.80 15.97
C GLY A 96 22.67 6.57 14.63
N ALA A 97 23.08 5.55 13.86
CA ALA A 97 22.46 5.21 12.58
C ALA A 97 20.97 4.86 12.72
N VAL A 98 20.58 4.18 13.80
CA VAL A 98 19.16 3.88 14.11
C VAL A 98 18.32 5.17 14.15
N ARG A 99 18.79 6.19 14.88
CA ARG A 99 18.08 7.48 14.98
C ARG A 99 17.99 8.19 13.63
N GLN A 100 19.05 8.12 12.84
CA GLN A 100 19.11 8.72 11.51
C GLN A 100 18.13 8.05 10.54
N SER A 101 18.15 6.72 10.44
CA SER A 101 17.22 5.94 9.59
C SER A 101 15.78 6.16 10.02
N LEU A 102 15.51 6.14 11.34
CA LEU A 102 14.18 6.41 11.88
C LEU A 102 13.66 7.79 11.45
N SER A 103 14.53 8.80 11.52
CA SER A 103 14.19 10.16 11.12
C SER A 103 13.93 10.29 9.63
N GLN A 104 14.77 9.69 8.79
CA GLN A 104 14.60 9.69 7.34
C GLN A 104 13.30 8.99 6.91
N HIS A 105 13.01 7.82 7.48
CA HIS A 105 11.79 7.09 7.17
C HIS A 105 10.53 7.81 7.67
N ALA A 106 10.58 8.37 8.89
CA ALA A 106 9.49 9.18 9.44
C ALA A 106 9.20 10.39 8.56
N CYS A 107 10.20 11.20 8.20
CA CYS A 107 10.03 12.34 7.30
C CYS A 107 9.34 11.95 5.99
N ARG A 108 9.81 10.86 5.37
CA ARG A 108 9.30 10.38 4.08
C ARG A 108 7.86 9.88 4.18
N LEU A 109 7.55 9.07 5.19
CA LEU A 109 6.26 8.36 5.26
C LEU A 109 5.17 9.18 5.96
N LEU A 110 5.54 10.07 6.88
CA LEU A 110 4.61 11.01 7.54
C LEU A 110 4.52 12.36 6.79
N THR A 111 5.22 12.51 5.66
CA THR A 111 5.20 13.73 4.83
C THR A 111 5.52 15.01 5.62
N LEU A 112 6.52 14.94 6.50
CA LEU A 112 6.83 16.04 7.40
C LEU A 112 7.62 17.14 6.68
N PRO A 113 7.28 18.43 6.88
CA PRO A 113 7.94 19.55 6.21
C PRO A 113 9.29 19.96 6.84
N GLN A 114 9.61 19.44 8.02
CA GLN A 114 10.83 19.75 8.79
C GLN A 114 11.56 18.47 9.19
N GLU A 115 12.83 18.62 9.58
CA GLU A 115 13.67 17.53 10.05
C GLU A 115 13.05 16.86 11.29
N PHE A 116 12.65 15.59 11.14
CA PHE A 116 12.09 14.81 12.24
C PHE A 116 13.20 14.51 13.25
N THR A 117 13.02 14.95 14.48
CA THR A 117 13.94 14.67 15.58
C THR A 117 13.29 13.68 16.53
N VAL A 118 14.04 12.64 16.89
CA VAL A 118 13.58 11.54 17.73
C VAL A 118 14.60 11.20 18.82
N GLU A 119 14.10 11.05 20.03
CA GLU A 119 14.84 10.51 21.15
C GLU A 119 14.58 9.01 21.26
N THR A 120 15.64 8.27 21.59
CA THR A 120 15.61 6.82 21.71
C THR A 120 16.23 6.40 23.04
N GLN A 121 15.65 5.38 23.66
CA GLN A 121 16.22 4.70 24.82
C GLN A 121 16.13 3.19 24.60
N LEU A 122 17.18 2.44 24.93
CA LEU A 122 17.23 0.99 24.73
C LEU A 122 17.37 0.28 26.08
N LYS A 123 16.49 -0.70 26.34
CA LYS A 123 16.52 -1.51 27.56
C LYS A 123 16.47 -3.00 27.26
N ALA A 124 17.08 -3.79 28.14
CA ALA A 124 16.88 -5.23 28.21
C ALA A 124 16.47 -5.58 29.65
N SER A 125 15.20 -5.96 29.84
CA SER A 125 14.59 -6.10 31.17
C SER A 125 14.82 -4.83 32.01
N ALA A 126 15.41 -4.94 33.20
CA ALA A 126 15.73 -3.82 34.09
C ALA A 126 16.98 -2.99 33.69
N HIS A 127 17.75 -3.42 32.69
CA HIS A 127 19.01 -2.78 32.32
C HIS A 127 18.79 -1.73 31.22
N ILE A 128 19.32 -0.52 31.45
CA ILE A 128 19.35 0.54 30.44
C ILE A 128 20.65 0.38 29.65
N LEU A 129 20.54 -0.09 28.41
CA LEU A 129 21.69 -0.42 27.57
C LEU A 129 22.43 0.83 27.09
N ASP A 130 21.75 1.98 27.04
CA ASP A 130 22.35 3.28 26.71
C ASP A 130 23.57 3.64 27.60
N LEU A 131 23.61 3.10 28.82
CA LEU A 131 24.67 3.34 29.80
C LEU A 131 25.93 2.49 29.56
N CYS A 132 25.88 1.53 28.65
CA CYS A 132 26.99 0.60 28.37
C CYS A 132 27.14 0.23 26.89
N LEU A 133 26.70 1.10 25.97
CA LEU A 133 26.82 0.88 24.52
C LEU A 133 28.25 0.71 24.02
N ASP A 134 29.25 1.16 24.79
CA ASP A 134 30.68 0.93 24.54
C ASP A 134 31.13 -0.53 24.78
N LYS A 135 30.28 -1.33 25.45
CA LYS A 135 30.56 -2.71 25.86
C LYS A 135 29.58 -3.67 25.18
N LEU A 136 29.76 -3.88 23.89
CA LEU A 136 28.91 -4.73 23.04
C LEU A 136 28.58 -6.10 23.66
N GLU A 137 29.59 -6.83 24.15
CA GLU A 137 29.41 -8.16 24.77
C GLU A 137 28.49 -8.12 26.01
N LEU A 138 28.58 -7.05 26.80
CA LEU A 138 27.74 -6.86 27.98
C LEU A 138 26.29 -6.59 27.56
N CYS A 139 26.07 -5.77 26.53
CA CYS A 139 24.74 -5.55 25.96
C CYS A 139 24.13 -6.85 25.42
N LEU A 140 24.89 -7.63 24.64
CA LEU A 140 24.45 -8.93 24.12
C LEU A 140 24.08 -9.89 25.25
N GLN A 141 24.87 -9.93 26.32
CA GLN A 141 24.56 -10.74 27.49
C GLN A 141 23.26 -10.28 28.18
N HIS A 142 23.06 -8.97 28.38
CA HIS A 142 21.82 -8.45 28.97
C HIS A 142 20.59 -8.77 28.12
N ILE A 143 20.69 -8.64 26.78
CA ILE A 143 19.62 -8.99 25.85
C ILE A 143 19.34 -10.49 25.88
N HIS A 144 20.37 -11.33 25.91
CA HIS A 144 20.21 -12.79 25.97
C HIS A 144 19.58 -13.25 27.28
N LEU A 145 19.90 -12.60 28.41
CA LEU A 145 19.27 -12.90 29.70
C LEU A 145 17.80 -12.44 29.75
N SER A 146 17.46 -11.41 28.98
CA SER A 146 16.10 -10.92 28.79
C SER A 146 15.37 -11.79 27.77
N GLN A 147 14.83 -12.93 28.19
CA GLN A 147 14.09 -13.83 27.30
C GLN A 147 12.72 -13.24 26.91
N PRO A 148 12.21 -13.50 25.69
CA PRO A 148 10.88 -13.08 25.29
C PRO A 148 9.83 -13.85 26.09
N GLU A 149 9.13 -13.17 27.00
CA GLU A 149 8.10 -13.77 27.86
C GLU A 149 6.75 -13.97 27.13
N ARG A 150 6.63 -13.44 25.90
CA ARG A 150 5.37 -13.33 25.17
C ARG A 150 5.54 -13.72 23.72
N LEU A 151 4.45 -14.25 23.15
CA LEU A 151 4.31 -14.38 21.71
C LEU A 151 4.09 -13.00 21.10
N ARG A 152 4.29 -12.91 19.79
CA ARG A 152 3.93 -11.72 19.03
C ARG A 152 2.44 -11.41 19.18
N ASP A 153 2.13 -10.13 19.39
CA ASP A 153 0.76 -9.66 19.51
C ASP A 153 0.04 -9.72 18.15
N GLU A 154 -1.25 -10.10 18.15
CA GLU A 154 -2.06 -10.21 16.93
C GLU A 154 -2.04 -8.92 16.10
N GLU A 155 -2.06 -7.76 16.76
CA GLU A 155 -1.98 -6.46 16.08
C GLU A 155 -0.70 -6.31 15.24
N ILE A 156 0.43 -6.83 15.73
CA ILE A 156 1.69 -6.82 15.00
C ILE A 156 1.64 -7.79 13.82
N ASP A 157 1.01 -8.96 13.97
CA ASP A 157 0.81 -9.89 12.86
C ASP A 157 0.03 -9.27 11.70
N HIS A 158 -1.07 -8.57 11.99
CA HIS A 158 -1.85 -7.87 10.96
C HIS A 158 -1.02 -6.78 10.26
N LEU A 159 -0.19 -6.04 11.01
CA LEU A 159 0.68 -5.01 10.46
C LEU A 159 1.82 -5.58 9.60
N GLU A 160 2.40 -6.72 9.98
CA GLU A 160 3.39 -7.45 9.18
C GLU A 160 2.76 -8.00 7.89
N GLU A 161 1.56 -8.58 7.94
CA GLU A 161 0.83 -9.05 6.75
C GLU A 161 0.51 -7.90 5.80
N GLN A 162 0.05 -6.76 6.34
CA GLN A 162 -0.22 -5.56 5.56
C GLN A 162 1.06 -5.04 4.87
N LEU A 163 2.21 -5.10 5.56
CA LEU A 163 3.50 -4.71 5.00
C LEU A 163 3.97 -5.67 3.91
N GLN A 164 3.86 -6.99 4.12
CA GLN A 164 4.20 -8.01 3.13
C GLN A 164 3.35 -7.86 1.86
N THR A 165 2.07 -7.56 2.01
CA THR A 165 1.15 -7.28 0.90
C THR A 165 1.61 -6.05 0.10
N GLN A 166 2.09 -5.00 0.76
CA GLN A 166 2.64 -3.81 0.06
C GLN A 166 4.02 -4.04 -0.58
N ALA A 167 4.90 -4.81 0.07
CA ALA A 167 6.26 -5.10 -0.44
C ALA A 167 6.24 -6.06 -1.63
N ARG A 168 5.25 -6.96 -1.62
CA ARG A 168 4.64 -7.64 -2.76
C ARG A 168 5.17 -7.25 -4.14
N GLY A 169 4.69 -6.09 -4.60
CA GLY A 169 4.43 -5.87 -6.01
C GLY A 169 3.58 -7.01 -6.61
N PRO A 170 2.92 -6.81 -7.75
CA PRO A 170 2.22 -7.92 -8.40
C PRO A 170 3.27 -8.80 -9.10
N ALA A 171 3.59 -9.99 -8.55
CA ALA A 171 4.38 -11.01 -9.25
C ALA A 171 3.48 -11.97 -10.06
N PRO A 172 3.94 -12.56 -11.19
CA PRO A 172 3.06 -13.06 -12.25
C PRO A 172 2.52 -14.50 -12.02
N GLN A 173 1.19 -14.62 -12.12
CA GLN A 173 0.35 -15.79 -12.52
C GLN A 173 0.21 -16.99 -11.55
N PRO A 174 -0.87 -17.82 -11.64
CA PRO A 174 -2.05 -17.82 -12.53
C PRO A 174 -3.37 -17.53 -11.76
N THR A 175 -4.47 -17.16 -12.45
CA THR A 175 -5.83 -16.93 -11.89
C THR A 175 -6.13 -17.78 -10.64
N PRO A 176 -6.58 -17.21 -9.49
CA PRO A 176 -7.77 -16.35 -9.40
C PRO A 176 -7.67 -15.12 -8.44
N ILE A 177 -8.32 -14.03 -8.87
CA ILE A 177 -9.14 -13.07 -8.08
C ILE A 177 -8.40 -12.15 -7.06
N ILE A 178 -8.47 -10.84 -7.39
CA ILE A 178 -8.32 -9.60 -6.57
C ILE A 178 -6.91 -9.09 -6.25
N GLN A 179 -6.43 -8.13 -7.04
CA GLN A 179 -5.54 -6.98 -6.72
C GLN A 179 -5.11 -6.38 -8.09
N GLU A 180 -5.07 -5.08 -8.37
CA GLU A 180 -4.57 -3.92 -7.62
C GLU A 180 -5.29 -2.62 -8.02
N GLU A 181 -5.26 -1.59 -7.18
CA GLU A 181 -4.65 -0.26 -7.45
C GLU A 181 -5.04 0.74 -6.34
N CYS A 182 -4.24 1.80 -6.22
CA CYS A 182 -4.44 2.97 -5.36
C CYS A 182 -5.92 3.39 -5.26
N PRO A 183 -6.36 4.01 -4.13
CA PRO A 183 -7.74 4.44 -3.96
C PRO A 183 -8.00 5.67 -4.83
N VAL A 184 -8.22 5.43 -6.12
CA VAL A 184 -9.29 6.11 -6.81
C VAL A 184 -10.56 5.70 -6.06
N PRO A 185 -11.41 6.65 -5.61
CA PRO A 185 -12.72 6.30 -5.06
C PRO A 185 -13.34 5.21 -5.94
N GLY A 186 -13.97 4.16 -5.39
CA GLY A 186 -14.48 3.00 -6.16
C GLY A 186 -15.45 3.33 -7.32
N ASN A 187 -15.74 4.62 -7.51
CA ASN A 187 -16.39 5.23 -8.63
C ASN A 187 -15.41 6.11 -9.44
N CYS A 188 -14.18 5.70 -9.75
CA CYS A 188 -13.26 6.51 -10.55
C CYS A 188 -12.38 5.66 -11.49
N PHE A 189 -12.02 6.20 -12.66
CA PHE A 189 -11.15 5.59 -13.67
C PHE A 189 -10.11 6.60 -14.17
N LYS A 190 -8.99 6.10 -14.72
CA LYS A 190 -7.90 6.94 -15.22
C LYS A 190 -7.98 7.08 -16.75
N PHE A 191 -7.90 8.31 -17.25
CA PHE A 191 -7.83 8.62 -18.67
C PHE A 191 -6.76 9.70 -18.89
N GLN A 192 -5.79 9.45 -19.79
CA GLN A 192 -4.67 10.38 -20.07
C GLN A 192 -3.94 10.93 -18.82
N ASN A 193 -3.64 10.07 -17.85
CA ASN A 193 -3.04 10.46 -16.55
C ASN A 193 -3.88 11.38 -15.66
N LYS A 194 -5.14 11.66 -16.01
CA LYS A 194 -6.14 12.29 -15.14
C LYS A 194 -7.09 11.24 -14.55
N VAL A 195 -7.65 11.52 -13.38
CA VAL A 195 -8.62 10.68 -12.68
C VAL A 195 -10.02 11.27 -12.86
N PHE A 196 -10.98 10.45 -13.29
CA PHE A 196 -12.38 10.83 -13.53
C PHE A 196 -13.33 9.93 -12.75
N GLU A 197 -14.51 10.43 -12.39
CA GLU A 197 -15.54 9.64 -11.73
C GLU A 197 -16.20 8.62 -12.70
N ASP A 198 -16.17 7.34 -12.34
CA ASP A 198 -16.80 6.20 -13.02
C ASP A 198 -18.30 6.10 -12.70
N ARG A 199 -19.01 7.17 -13.06
CA ARG A 199 -20.47 7.29 -12.94
C ARG A 199 -21.21 6.48 -14.02
N MET A 200 -22.52 6.26 -13.80
CA MET A 200 -23.38 5.70 -14.84
C MET A 200 -23.48 6.66 -16.02
N LEU A 201 -23.62 6.12 -17.22
CA LEU A 201 -23.88 6.93 -18.41
C LEU A 201 -25.20 7.70 -18.23
N THR A 202 -25.09 9.01 -18.33
CA THR A 202 -26.22 9.94 -18.27
C THR A 202 -26.70 10.29 -19.68
N ALA A 203 -27.88 10.90 -19.78
CA ALA A 203 -28.41 11.39 -21.06
C ALA A 203 -27.43 12.37 -21.76
N GLY A 204 -26.67 13.16 -20.99
CA GLY A 204 -25.65 14.07 -21.54
C GLY A 204 -24.46 13.34 -22.18
N ASP A 205 -24.03 12.22 -21.60
CA ASP A 205 -22.93 11.40 -22.17
C ASP A 205 -23.37 10.74 -23.47
N VAL A 206 -24.62 10.26 -23.50
CA VAL A 206 -25.23 9.66 -24.70
C VAL A 206 -25.35 10.70 -25.81
N GLN A 207 -25.85 11.90 -25.51
CA GLN A 207 -25.94 12.98 -26.50
C GLN A 207 -24.55 13.40 -27.03
N SER A 208 -23.57 13.57 -26.14
CA SER A 208 -22.21 13.96 -26.50
C SER A 208 -21.54 12.91 -27.40
N PHE A 209 -21.73 11.63 -27.08
CA PHE A 209 -21.28 10.53 -27.93
C PHE A 209 -21.97 10.54 -29.30
N SER A 210 -23.29 10.62 -29.34
CA SER A 210 -24.06 10.56 -30.60
C SER A 210 -23.75 11.73 -31.54
N ASN A 211 -23.46 12.90 -30.97
CA ASN A 211 -23.04 14.06 -31.74
C ASN A 211 -21.61 13.94 -32.29
N GLY A 212 -20.70 13.29 -31.56
CA GLY A 212 -19.27 13.28 -31.88
C GLY A 212 -18.74 12.04 -32.60
N VAL A 213 -19.37 10.87 -32.47
CA VAL A 213 -18.81 9.59 -32.96
C VAL A 213 -18.91 9.41 -34.47
N GLY A 214 -19.93 10.01 -35.10
CA GLY A 214 -20.17 9.93 -36.54
C GLY A 214 -20.10 8.49 -37.08
N ARG A 215 -19.38 8.29 -38.19
CA ARG A 215 -19.28 6.98 -38.88
C ARG A 215 -18.54 5.89 -38.07
N GLN A 216 -17.84 6.27 -37.01
CA GLN A 216 -17.08 5.33 -36.17
C GLN A 216 -17.95 4.64 -35.12
N TRP A 217 -19.26 4.96 -35.05
CA TRP A 217 -20.17 4.37 -34.07
C TRP A 217 -20.19 2.84 -34.13
N LYS A 218 -20.08 2.23 -35.32
CA LYS A 218 -20.01 0.77 -35.48
C LYS A 218 -18.72 0.19 -34.91
N HIS A 219 -17.61 0.92 -35.04
CA HIS A 219 -16.32 0.49 -34.53
C HIS A 219 -16.31 0.54 -33.00
N VAL A 220 -16.83 1.62 -32.42
CA VAL A 220 -17.02 1.76 -30.97
C VAL A 220 -18.01 0.73 -30.44
N GLY A 221 -19.12 0.49 -31.16
CA GLY A 221 -20.08 -0.56 -30.83
C GLY A 221 -19.45 -1.94 -30.78
N ARG A 222 -18.56 -2.27 -31.74
CA ARG A 222 -17.84 -3.55 -31.75
C ARG A 222 -16.82 -3.64 -30.61
N ALA A 223 -16.21 -2.52 -30.21
CA ALA A 223 -15.36 -2.46 -29.02
C ALA A 223 -16.18 -2.68 -27.73
N LEU A 224 -17.33 -2.02 -27.59
CA LEU A 224 -18.26 -2.23 -26.47
C LEU A 224 -18.80 -3.65 -26.43
N GLY A 225 -19.10 -4.23 -27.60
CA GLY A 225 -19.59 -5.59 -27.79
C GLY A 225 -18.65 -6.70 -27.31
N LYS A 226 -17.34 -6.42 -27.16
CA LYS A 226 -16.41 -7.34 -26.50
C LYS A 226 -16.77 -7.57 -25.02
N SER A 227 -17.41 -6.58 -24.40
CA SER A 227 -17.80 -6.59 -22.99
C SER A 227 -19.32 -6.67 -22.77
N CYS A 228 -20.13 -6.50 -23.81
CA CYS A 228 -21.60 -6.47 -23.75
C CYS A 228 -22.22 -7.46 -24.74
N ARG A 229 -22.94 -8.47 -24.21
CA ARG A 229 -23.53 -9.54 -25.06
C ARG A 229 -24.66 -9.06 -25.97
N ALA A 230 -25.29 -7.93 -25.66
CA ALA A 230 -26.37 -7.33 -26.44
C ALA A 230 -25.89 -6.50 -27.64
N LEU A 231 -24.57 -6.32 -27.77
CA LEU A 231 -23.91 -5.56 -28.84
C LEU A 231 -22.98 -6.47 -29.67
N LYS A 232 -23.42 -7.67 -30.05
CA LYS A 232 -22.63 -8.50 -30.97
C LYS A 232 -22.62 -7.86 -32.36
N SER A 233 -21.67 -8.26 -33.21
CA SER A 233 -21.55 -7.77 -34.59
C SER A 233 -22.89 -7.77 -35.33
N LEU A 234 -23.71 -8.83 -35.16
CA LEU A 234 -25.03 -8.92 -35.79
C LEU A 234 -26.02 -7.88 -35.25
N ASP A 235 -26.04 -7.63 -33.93
CA ASP A 235 -26.90 -6.60 -33.33
C ASP A 235 -26.53 -5.20 -33.82
N ILE A 236 -25.24 -4.93 -34.02
CA ILE A 236 -24.75 -3.64 -34.53
C ILE A 236 -25.13 -3.46 -36.00
N ASP A 237 -25.03 -4.53 -36.79
CA ASP A 237 -25.41 -4.49 -38.19
C ASP A 237 -26.94 -4.38 -38.34
N ASN A 238 -27.72 -4.98 -37.44
CA ASN A 238 -29.17 -4.80 -37.36
C ASN A 238 -29.54 -3.36 -36.98
N LEU A 239 -28.91 -2.77 -35.95
CA LEU A 239 -29.11 -1.36 -35.59
C LEU A 239 -28.80 -0.42 -36.77
N ALA A 240 -27.79 -0.75 -37.56
CA ALA A 240 -27.45 0.04 -38.74
C ALA A 240 -28.55 0.01 -39.80
N TYR A 241 -29.23 -1.12 -39.96
CA TYR A 241 -30.33 -1.29 -40.90
C TYR A 241 -31.63 -0.66 -40.38
N GLU A 242 -31.97 -0.90 -39.11
CA GLU A 242 -33.19 -0.38 -38.46
C GLU A 242 -33.22 1.15 -38.47
N TYR A 243 -32.10 1.79 -38.13
CA TYR A 243 -32.00 3.24 -37.95
C TYR A 243 -31.32 3.96 -39.13
N GLU A 244 -31.23 3.32 -40.31
CA GLU A 244 -30.58 3.90 -41.50
C GLU A 244 -31.23 5.22 -41.93
N ARG A 245 -32.55 5.33 -41.83
CA ARG A 245 -33.32 6.49 -42.29
C ARG A 245 -33.24 7.71 -41.38
N GLU A 246 -32.93 7.50 -40.10
CA GLU A 246 -32.85 8.55 -39.08
C GLU A 246 -31.43 9.13 -38.98
N GLY A 247 -30.44 8.40 -39.48
CA GLY A 247 -29.08 8.88 -39.67
C GLY A 247 -28.10 8.45 -38.58
N LEU A 248 -26.85 8.88 -38.74
CA LEU A 248 -25.72 8.41 -37.90
C LEU A 248 -25.88 8.77 -36.43
N TYR A 249 -26.49 9.92 -36.13
CA TYR A 249 -26.78 10.36 -34.77
C TYR A 249 -27.69 9.36 -34.07
N GLU A 250 -28.80 9.00 -34.71
CA GLU A 250 -29.78 8.09 -34.11
C GLU A 250 -29.21 6.69 -33.98
N GLN A 251 -28.46 6.20 -34.96
CA GLN A 251 -27.73 4.93 -34.86
C GLN A 251 -26.78 4.87 -33.65
N ALA A 252 -26.03 5.96 -33.41
CA ALA A 252 -25.15 6.07 -32.25
C ALA A 252 -25.92 6.17 -30.92
N TYR A 253 -27.04 6.89 -30.92
CA TYR A 253 -27.92 7.03 -29.75
C TYR A 253 -28.54 5.68 -29.36
N GLN A 254 -29.03 4.93 -30.34
CA GLN A 254 -29.63 3.62 -30.13
C GLN A 254 -28.61 2.58 -29.70
N LEU A 255 -27.37 2.67 -30.19
CA LEU A 255 -26.26 1.83 -29.72
C LEU A 255 -26.05 2.00 -28.20
N LEU A 256 -25.90 3.23 -27.70
CA LEU A 256 -25.70 3.46 -26.27
C LEU A 256 -26.96 3.22 -25.45
N SER A 257 -28.14 3.50 -25.99
CA SER A 257 -29.41 3.18 -25.32
C SER A 257 -29.55 1.68 -25.11
N ARG A 258 -29.23 0.87 -26.13
CA ARG A 258 -29.23 -0.60 -26.03
C ARG A 258 -28.15 -1.10 -25.07
N PHE A 259 -26.98 -0.47 -25.04
CA PHE A 259 -25.93 -0.75 -24.05
C PHE A 259 -26.41 -0.51 -22.62
N ILE A 260 -27.02 0.65 -22.34
CA ILE A 260 -27.52 1.02 -21.02
C ILE A 260 -28.65 0.09 -20.59
N GLN A 261 -29.57 -0.26 -21.50
CA GLN A 261 -30.67 -1.19 -21.21
C GLN A 261 -30.16 -2.60 -20.89
N ALA A 262 -29.15 -3.08 -21.63
CA ALA A 262 -28.61 -4.42 -21.44
C ALA A 262 -27.74 -4.56 -20.17
N GLU A 263 -26.96 -3.52 -19.84
CA GLU A 263 -25.98 -3.56 -18.75
C GLU A 263 -26.50 -2.93 -17.45
N GLY A 264 -27.54 -2.09 -17.51
CA GLY A 264 -28.13 -1.43 -16.35
C GLY A 264 -27.10 -0.66 -15.52
N ARG A 265 -26.92 -1.07 -14.25
CA ARG A 265 -25.95 -0.45 -13.33
C ARG A 265 -24.48 -0.66 -13.75
N ALA A 266 -24.20 -1.58 -14.68
CA ALA A 266 -22.87 -1.83 -15.24
C ALA A 266 -22.57 -0.98 -16.49
N ALA A 267 -23.52 -0.15 -16.96
CA ALA A 267 -23.32 0.81 -18.04
C ALA A 267 -22.57 2.06 -17.55
N LYS A 268 -21.29 1.87 -17.24
CA LYS A 268 -20.45 2.92 -16.66
C LYS A 268 -19.66 3.74 -17.69
N LEU A 269 -19.31 4.96 -17.32
CA LEU A 269 -18.54 5.91 -18.13
C LEU A 269 -17.16 5.36 -18.53
N SER A 270 -16.47 4.65 -17.64
CA SER A 270 -15.18 4.01 -17.95
C SER A 270 -15.22 3.05 -19.14
N ARG A 271 -16.33 2.33 -19.33
CA ARG A 271 -16.49 1.39 -20.45
C ARG A 271 -16.62 2.10 -21.78
N LEU A 272 -17.34 3.23 -21.78
CA LEU A 272 -17.45 4.08 -22.96
C LEU A 272 -16.10 4.70 -23.31
N VAL A 273 -15.40 5.27 -22.33
CA VAL A 273 -14.08 5.89 -22.55
C VAL A 273 -13.06 4.87 -23.06
N LYS A 274 -13.00 3.67 -22.47
CA LYS A 274 -12.12 2.60 -22.94
C LYS A 274 -12.42 2.19 -24.38
N ALA A 275 -13.70 2.08 -24.75
CA ALA A 275 -14.08 1.76 -26.12
C ALA A 275 -13.70 2.88 -27.10
N LEU A 276 -13.76 4.14 -26.68
CA LEU A 276 -13.31 5.29 -27.46
C LEU A 276 -11.79 5.29 -27.63
N GLU A 277 -11.03 4.97 -26.58
CA GLU A 277 -9.57 4.82 -26.65
C GLU A 277 -9.14 3.71 -27.61
N ASP A 278 -9.78 2.53 -27.53
CA ASP A 278 -9.55 1.41 -28.44
C ASP A 278 -9.80 1.80 -29.90
N CYS A 279 -10.76 2.71 -30.13
CA CYS A 279 -11.10 3.23 -31.44
C CYS A 279 -10.30 4.48 -31.85
N LYS A 280 -9.30 4.89 -31.05
CA LYS A 280 -8.48 6.10 -31.27
C LYS A 280 -9.28 7.40 -31.34
N LEU A 281 -10.42 7.45 -30.64
CA LEU A 281 -11.29 8.61 -30.51
C LEU A 281 -11.06 9.33 -29.17
N THR A 282 -9.79 9.56 -28.84
CA THR A 282 -9.39 10.22 -27.57
C THR A 282 -9.96 11.62 -27.44
N SER A 283 -10.04 12.40 -28.53
CA SER A 283 -10.66 13.73 -28.51
C SER A 283 -12.14 13.72 -28.18
N LEU A 284 -12.86 12.67 -28.57
CA LEU A 284 -14.26 12.48 -28.21
C LEU A 284 -14.41 12.05 -26.75
N ALA A 285 -13.51 11.18 -26.27
CA ALA A 285 -13.46 10.81 -24.85
C ALA A 285 -13.19 12.03 -23.96
N GLU A 286 -12.27 12.91 -24.36
CA GLU A 286 -12.03 14.20 -23.68
C GLU A 286 -13.30 15.07 -23.63
N ASN A 287 -13.98 15.26 -24.76
CA ASN A 287 -15.20 16.08 -24.82
C ASN A 287 -16.35 15.54 -23.96
N ILE A 288 -16.46 14.21 -23.80
CA ILE A 288 -17.47 13.58 -22.94
C ILE A 288 -17.11 13.76 -21.46
N LEU A 289 -15.81 13.78 -21.13
CA LEU A 289 -15.31 13.92 -19.76
C LEU A 289 -15.28 15.38 -19.27
N GLU A 290 -14.97 16.31 -20.17
CA GLU A 290 -14.93 17.75 -19.93
C GLU A 290 -15.82 18.43 -20.99
N PRO A 291 -17.17 18.45 -20.80
CA PRO A 291 -18.07 19.11 -21.73
C PRO A 291 -17.72 20.60 -21.80
N ARG A 292 -17.24 21.07 -22.95
CA ARG A 292 -17.04 22.50 -23.18
C ARG A 292 -18.41 23.16 -23.34
N GLU A 293 -18.70 24.10 -22.46
CA GLU A 293 -19.84 25.04 -22.61
C GLU A 293 -19.73 25.85 -23.91
#